data_AF-C5E2S6-F1
#
_entry.id   AF-C5E2S6-F1
#
_cell.length_a   1.000
_cell.length_b   1.000
_cell.length_c   1.000
_cell.angle_alpha   90.00
_cell.angle_beta   90.00
_cell.angle_gamma   90.00
#
_symmetry.space_group_name_H-M   'P 1'
#
loop_
_entity.id
_entity.type
_entity.pdbx_description
1 polymer ?
#
loop_
_entity_poly.entity_id
_entity_poly.type
_entity_poly.pdbx_seq_one_letter_code
_entity_poly.pdbx_strand_id
1 'polypeptide(L)'
;MVDEHYIDYSQLLAQLLDKDGELNETTVSFLYHLFPSDFFVRAMSLIDSNNMFIYVFERDETSAALTTSVGTEPDEVETTTETLRTSPSPPVASEQELGNAVQSSALINTLYEKPQSVLHRLIVKQEGPQSPPVCVDLRHWFCSCDEYNTLFEERMLTDEEPSLYSKATTELRAGASITDSFASMPPKGASRRYFRHDIIMCPHLLAFAILLQTTPELLTYFTHKAATVYLITIQNLDEWLKLHLNVVI
;
A
#
# COMPACT_ATOMS: atom_id res chain seq x y z
N MET A 1 -0.42 28.18 -16.62
CA MET A 1 -1.68 28.51 -15.94
C MET A 1 -1.98 27.31 -15.09
N VAL A 2 -2.04 27.46 -13.76
CA VAL A 2 -2.61 26.41 -12.92
C VAL A 2 -4.08 26.40 -13.29
N ASP A 3 -4.59 25.29 -13.81
CA ASP A 3 -6.02 25.18 -14.12
C ASP A 3 -6.80 25.59 -12.87
N GLU A 4 -7.67 26.59 -12.99
CA GLU A 4 -8.54 27.08 -11.90
C GLU A 4 -9.49 26.00 -11.35
N HIS A 5 -9.42 24.78 -11.90
CA HIS A 5 -10.20 23.61 -11.52
C HIS A 5 -9.37 22.44 -10.98
N TYR A 6 -8.11 22.65 -10.57
CA TYR A 6 -7.35 21.60 -9.89
C TYR A 6 -7.96 21.28 -8.51
N ILE A 7 -8.37 20.03 -8.31
CA ILE A 7 -8.85 19.51 -7.02
C ILE A 7 -7.69 18.75 -6.36
N ASP A 8 -7.31 19.14 -5.14
CA ASP A 8 -6.37 18.36 -4.32
C ASP A 8 -7.12 17.16 -3.73
N TYR A 9 -6.97 15.99 -4.37
CA TYR A 9 -7.69 14.78 -3.97
C TYR A 9 -7.20 14.25 -2.62
N SER A 10 -5.90 14.32 -2.32
CA SER A 10 -5.38 13.95 -0.99
C SER A 10 -6.04 14.76 0.11
N GLN A 11 -6.16 16.09 -0.04
CA GLN A 11 -6.80 16.95 0.97
C GLN A 11 -8.30 16.69 1.08
N LEU A 12 -8.99 16.45 -0.04
CA LEU A 12 -10.41 16.15 -0.02
C LEU A 12 -10.70 14.81 0.65
N LEU A 13 -9.96 13.76 0.28
CA LEU A 13 -10.12 12.42 0.85
C LEU A 13 -9.67 12.37 2.32
N ALA A 14 -8.73 13.22 2.75
CA ALA A 14 -8.38 13.37 4.16
C ALA A 14 -9.56 13.81 5.05
N GLN A 15 -10.55 14.52 4.48
CA GLN A 15 -11.76 14.95 5.20
C GLN A 15 -12.79 13.83 5.39
N LEU A 16 -12.47 12.60 4.96
CA LEU A 16 -13.27 11.42 5.26
C LEU A 16 -13.33 11.14 6.76
N LEU A 17 -12.30 11.50 7.52
CA LEU A 17 -12.36 11.50 8.97
C LEU A 17 -12.68 12.90 9.47
N ASP A 18 -13.64 12.99 10.39
CA ASP A 18 -13.91 14.21 11.11
C ASP A 18 -12.90 14.43 12.25
N LYS A 19 -13.11 15.50 13.03
CA LYS A 19 -12.24 15.86 14.15
C LYS A 19 -12.32 14.87 15.33
N ASP A 20 -13.37 14.07 15.38
CA ASP A 20 -13.61 13.06 16.41
C ASP A 20 -13.02 11.70 16.00
N GLY A 21 -12.46 11.60 14.79
CA GLY A 21 -11.89 10.37 14.25
C GLY A 21 -12.97 9.37 13.83
N GLU A 22 -14.16 9.85 13.48
CA GLU A 22 -15.24 9.08 12.86
C GLU A 22 -15.36 9.41 11.37
N LEU A 23 -16.04 8.53 10.62
CA LEU A 23 -16.31 8.79 9.22
C LEU A 23 -17.29 9.95 9.06
N ASN A 24 -16.87 10.97 8.30
CA ASN A 24 -17.67 12.14 8.01
C ASN A 24 -18.71 11.81 6.92
N GLU A 25 -19.93 11.50 7.35
CA GLU A 25 -21.08 11.17 6.48
C GLU A 25 -21.37 12.25 5.41
N THR A 26 -21.07 13.52 5.69
CA THR A 26 -21.25 14.61 4.72
C THR A 26 -20.20 14.51 3.61
N THR A 27 -18.93 14.29 3.96
CA THR A 27 -17.85 14.08 2.99
C THR A 27 -18.07 12.81 2.19
N VAL A 28 -18.47 11.71 2.84
CA VAL A 28 -18.82 10.44 2.20
C VAL A 28 -19.94 10.65 1.16
N SER A 29 -21.00 11.36 1.54
CA SER A 29 -22.10 11.72 0.63
C SER A 29 -21.65 12.54 -0.58
N PHE A 30 -20.73 13.49 -0.36
CA PHE A 30 -20.16 14.30 -1.43
C PHE A 30 -19.30 13.46 -2.39
N LEU A 31 -18.46 12.57 -1.86
CA LEU A 31 -17.57 11.71 -2.64
C LEU A 31 -18.32 10.68 -3.48
N TYR A 32 -19.50 10.21 -3.02
CA TYR A 32 -20.39 9.38 -3.84
C TYR A 32 -20.80 10.05 -5.16
N HIS A 33 -20.96 11.38 -5.16
CA HIS A 33 -21.34 12.13 -6.35
C HIS A 33 -20.13 12.62 -7.17
N LEU A 34 -18.95 12.72 -6.56
CA LEU A 34 -17.74 13.21 -7.24
C LEU A 34 -17.13 12.15 -8.16
N PHE A 35 -17.08 10.89 -7.73
CA PHE A 35 -16.50 9.81 -8.52
C PHE A 35 -17.56 9.15 -9.42
N PRO A 36 -17.30 8.98 -10.73
CA PRO A 36 -18.25 8.34 -11.63
C PRO A 36 -18.42 6.84 -11.33
N SER A 37 -19.42 6.22 -11.94
CA SER A 37 -19.59 4.75 -12.01
C SER A 37 -19.55 4.01 -10.65
N ASP A 38 -20.02 4.67 -9.59
CA ASP A 38 -20.03 4.15 -8.22
C ASP A 38 -18.63 3.73 -7.72
N PHE A 39 -17.55 4.28 -8.28
CA PHE A 39 -16.18 3.92 -7.90
C PHE A 39 -15.94 4.09 -6.40
N PHE A 40 -16.44 5.18 -5.82
CA PHE A 40 -16.28 5.44 -4.39
C PHE A 40 -17.05 4.44 -3.52
N VAL A 41 -18.27 4.06 -3.90
CA VAL A 41 -19.04 3.00 -3.22
C VAL A 41 -18.28 1.69 -3.27
N ARG A 42 -17.79 1.30 -4.44
CA ARG A 42 -17.07 0.04 -4.64
C ARG A 42 -15.75 0.03 -3.86
N ALA A 43 -15.05 1.16 -3.79
CA ALA A 43 -13.83 1.31 -3.00
C ALA A 43 -14.09 1.21 -1.49
N MET A 44 -15.13 1.89 -0.98
CA MET A 44 -15.51 1.80 0.44
C MET A 44 -15.98 0.39 0.82
N SER A 45 -16.83 -0.24 0.01
CA SER A 45 -17.23 -1.64 0.20
C SER A 45 -16.02 -2.58 0.24
N LEU A 46 -14.98 -2.30 -0.56
CA LEU A 46 -13.75 -3.08 -0.54
C LEU A 46 -12.96 -2.86 0.75
N ILE A 47 -12.84 -1.61 1.20
CA ILE A 47 -12.19 -1.27 2.48
C ILE A 47 -12.89 -1.97 3.64
N ASP A 48 -14.22 -2.07 3.62
CA ASP A 48 -15.02 -2.73 4.67
C ASP A 48 -15.11 -4.26 4.52
N SER A 49 -14.61 -4.83 3.42
CA SER A 49 -14.80 -6.26 3.10
C SER A 49 -13.89 -7.23 3.85
N ASN A 50 -12.93 -6.75 4.65
CA ASN A 50 -11.89 -7.58 5.28
C ASN A 50 -10.97 -8.32 4.29
N ASN A 51 -10.92 -7.89 3.04
CA ASN A 51 -10.13 -8.54 1.99
C ASN A 51 -8.88 -7.74 1.59
N MET A 52 -8.62 -6.58 2.21
CA MET A 52 -7.48 -5.73 1.88
C MET A 52 -6.30 -5.99 2.83
N PHE A 53 -5.13 -6.24 2.24
CA PHE A 53 -3.90 -6.55 2.95
C PHE A 53 -2.76 -5.63 2.48
N ILE A 54 -2.05 -5.07 3.45
CA ILE A 54 -0.83 -4.29 3.26
C ILE A 54 0.29 -5.10 3.89
N TYR A 55 1.08 -5.78 3.06
CA TYR A 55 2.25 -6.52 3.51
C TYR A 55 3.47 -5.61 3.49
N VAL A 56 4.22 -5.54 4.58
CA VAL A 56 5.46 -4.77 4.66
C VAL A 56 6.62 -5.70 4.95
N PHE A 57 7.66 -5.64 4.12
CA PHE A 57 8.87 -6.43 4.31
C PHE A 57 9.84 -5.69 5.25
N GLU A 58 10.05 -6.25 6.44
CA GLU A 58 11.05 -5.78 7.39
C GLU A 58 12.21 -6.76 7.41
N ARG A 59 13.36 -6.32 6.90
CA ARG A 59 14.58 -7.12 7.00
C ARG A 59 15.20 -6.85 8.36
N ASP A 60 15.27 -7.86 9.22
CA ASP A 60 16.10 -7.77 10.43
C ASP A 60 17.53 -7.41 10.00
N GLU A 61 17.98 -6.20 10.34
CA GLU A 61 19.36 -5.75 10.09
C GLU A 61 20.37 -6.70 10.77
N THR A 62 19.93 -7.47 11.76
CA THR A 62 20.68 -8.53 12.46
C THR A 62 20.96 -9.78 11.61
N SER A 63 20.17 -10.09 10.59
CA SER A 63 20.38 -11.29 9.75
C SER A 63 21.25 -11.03 8.51
N ALA A 64 21.49 -9.77 8.15
CA ALA A 64 22.33 -9.42 7.00
C ALA A 64 23.84 -9.53 7.28
N ALA A 65 24.26 -9.68 8.54
CA ALA A 65 25.66 -9.85 8.92
C ALA A 65 26.17 -11.31 8.86
N LEU A 66 25.29 -12.29 8.62
CA LEU A 66 25.63 -13.73 8.73
C LEU A 66 25.70 -14.50 7.40
N THR A 67 25.67 -13.81 6.26
CA THR A 67 25.97 -14.40 4.95
C THR A 67 27.16 -13.72 4.27
N THR A 68 28.26 -13.55 4.99
CA THR A 68 29.57 -13.57 4.35
C THR A 68 29.86 -15.00 3.94
N SER A 69 29.90 -15.21 2.61
CA SER A 69 30.45 -16.37 1.92
C SER A 69 31.58 -17.03 2.72
N VAL A 70 31.28 -18.14 3.38
CA VAL A 70 32.29 -19.03 3.96
C VAL A 70 32.83 -19.85 2.80
N GLY A 71 34.05 -19.52 2.38
CA GLY A 71 34.84 -20.34 1.48
C GLY A 71 35.04 -21.72 2.10
N THR A 72 34.79 -22.75 1.31
CA THR A 72 34.96 -24.16 1.67
C THR A 72 36.46 -24.50 1.74
N GLU A 73 36.99 -24.69 2.95
CA GLU A 73 38.08 -25.65 3.20
C GLU A 73 37.71 -26.50 4.42
N PRO A 74 37.88 -27.83 4.36
CA PRO A 74 37.61 -28.73 5.48
C PRO A 74 38.89 -28.97 6.27
N ASP A 75 38.87 -28.81 7.59
CA ASP A 75 39.36 -29.85 8.52
C ASP A 75 39.24 -29.44 9.99
N GLU A 76 39.07 -30.50 10.80
CA GLU A 76 39.31 -30.63 12.24
C GLU A 76 38.19 -30.31 13.26
N VAL A 77 38.22 -31.16 14.29
CA VAL A 77 37.15 -31.67 15.14
C VAL A 77 37.47 -31.29 16.59
N GLU A 78 36.51 -30.76 17.35
CA GLU A 78 36.46 -30.80 18.83
C GLU A 78 35.06 -30.33 19.28
N THR A 79 34.10 -31.18 19.63
CA THR A 79 33.91 -32.06 20.82
C THR A 79 33.52 -31.30 22.10
N THR A 80 32.21 -31.39 22.43
CA THR A 80 31.54 -31.33 23.77
C THR A 80 31.65 -30.05 24.61
N THR A 81 30.59 -29.54 25.26
CA THR A 81 30.03 -30.11 26.51
C THR A 81 28.78 -29.32 26.96
N GLU A 82 27.65 -30.03 27.09
CA GLU A 82 26.66 -30.05 28.18
C GLU A 82 26.20 -28.79 28.98
N THR A 83 24.87 -28.60 28.97
CA THR A 83 23.95 -28.54 30.15
C THR A 83 23.86 -27.25 30.97
N LEU A 84 22.69 -26.61 30.98
CA LEU A 84 21.83 -26.50 32.18
C LEU A 84 20.50 -25.79 31.92
N ARG A 85 19.45 -26.42 32.46
CA ARG A 85 18.03 -26.06 32.44
C ARG A 85 17.77 -24.84 33.34
N THR A 86 16.85 -23.98 32.94
CA THR A 86 16.02 -23.22 33.89
C THR A 86 14.61 -23.06 33.33
N SER A 87 13.65 -23.46 34.15
CA SER A 87 12.22 -23.59 33.86
C SER A 87 11.49 -22.24 33.80
N PRO A 88 10.30 -22.19 33.18
CA PRO A 88 9.68 -20.95 32.68
C PRO A 88 8.77 -20.28 33.72
N SER A 89 8.77 -18.94 33.72
CA SER A 89 7.79 -18.09 34.39
C SER A 89 6.57 -17.79 33.48
N PRO A 90 5.34 -17.70 34.02
CA PRO A 90 4.09 -17.56 33.25
C PRO A 90 3.84 -16.10 32.79
N PRO A 91 2.89 -15.85 31.87
CA PRO A 91 3.00 -14.81 30.85
C PRO A 91 2.55 -13.43 31.33
N VAL A 92 3.34 -12.41 30.98
CA VAL A 92 2.99 -10.99 31.07
C VAL A 92 2.09 -10.65 29.87
N ALA A 93 0.78 -10.90 30.02
CA ALA A 93 -0.23 -10.71 28.98
C ALA A 93 -0.69 -9.24 28.78
N SER A 94 0.12 -8.25 29.13
CA SER A 94 -0.22 -6.81 28.96
C SER A 94 0.86 -5.97 28.26
N GLU A 95 2.06 -6.51 28.07
CA GLU A 95 3.16 -5.79 27.40
C GLU A 95 3.20 -6.06 25.88
N GLN A 96 2.71 -7.22 25.43
CA GLN A 96 2.70 -7.58 24.00
C GLN A 96 1.69 -6.76 23.17
N GLU A 97 0.51 -6.43 23.72
CA GLU A 97 -0.48 -5.63 22.99
C GLU A 97 -0.03 -4.17 22.83
N LEU A 98 0.61 -3.61 23.86
CA LEU A 98 1.17 -2.25 23.79
C LEU A 98 2.37 -2.20 22.85
N GLY A 99 3.23 -3.23 22.86
CA GLY A 99 4.35 -3.37 21.93
C GLY A 99 3.89 -3.42 20.47
N ASN A 100 2.85 -4.21 20.17
CA ASN A 100 2.31 -4.34 18.83
C ASN A 100 1.66 -3.02 18.35
N ALA A 101 0.91 -2.31 19.20
CA ALA A 101 0.30 -1.04 18.84
C ALA A 101 1.35 0.04 18.52
N VAL A 102 2.44 0.10 19.30
CA VAL A 102 3.56 1.01 19.05
C VAL A 102 4.27 0.67 17.74
N GLN A 103 4.55 -0.62 17.49
CA GLN A 103 5.14 -1.09 16.23
C GLN A 103 4.27 -0.75 15.02
N SER A 104 2.96 -1.00 15.09
CA SER A 104 2.03 -0.65 14.00
C SER A 104 1.99 0.86 13.74
N SER A 105 2.00 1.69 14.78
CA SER A 105 2.03 3.14 14.60
C SER A 105 3.33 3.63 13.94
N ALA A 106 4.48 3.06 14.30
CA ALA A 106 5.76 3.36 13.68
C ALA A 106 5.79 2.91 12.20
N LEU A 107 5.20 1.76 11.90
CA LEU A 107 5.09 1.23 10.54
C LEU A 107 4.21 2.13 9.66
N ILE A 108 3.05 2.56 10.17
CA ILE A 108 2.15 3.51 9.50
C ILE A 108 2.88 4.81 9.18
N ASN A 109 3.59 5.39 10.14
CA ASN A 109 4.36 6.61 9.91
C ASN A 109 5.45 6.40 8.85
N THR A 110 6.11 5.24 8.85
CA THR A 110 7.15 4.94 7.86
C THR A 110 6.57 4.82 6.45
N LEU A 111 5.37 4.24 6.28
CA LEU A 111 4.67 4.18 4.99
C LEU A 111 4.36 5.57 4.42
N TYR A 112 4.06 6.56 5.27
CA TYR A 112 3.74 7.94 4.87
C TYR A 112 4.98 8.84 4.72
N GLU A 113 5.92 8.80 5.66
CA GLU A 113 7.08 9.69 5.69
C GLU A 113 8.19 9.25 4.73
N LYS A 114 8.39 7.93 4.58
CA LYS A 114 9.46 7.35 3.77
C LYS A 114 8.94 6.19 2.90
N PRO A 115 7.95 6.42 2.02
CA PRO A 115 7.36 5.37 1.18
C PRO A 115 8.38 4.66 0.30
N GLN A 116 9.52 5.30 -0.01
CA GLN A 116 10.57 4.72 -0.86
C GLN A 116 11.53 3.79 -0.11
N SER A 117 11.64 3.89 1.22
CA SER A 117 12.50 3.00 2.01
C SER A 117 11.81 1.71 2.42
N VAL A 118 10.48 1.64 2.27
CA VAL A 118 9.68 0.51 2.70
C VAL A 118 9.27 -0.32 1.49
N LEU A 119 9.71 -1.58 1.46
CA LEU A 119 9.20 -2.54 0.50
C LEU A 119 7.84 -3.04 1.02
N HIS A 120 6.76 -2.66 0.35
CA HIS A 120 5.42 -3.11 0.69
C HIS A 120 4.68 -3.65 -0.53
N ARG A 121 3.65 -4.44 -0.29
CA ARG A 121 2.81 -5.05 -1.32
C ARG A 121 1.35 -4.99 -0.89
N LEU A 122 0.55 -4.42 -1.77
CA LEU A 122 -0.87 -4.20 -1.58
C LEU A 122 -1.63 -5.32 -2.29
N ILE A 123 -2.37 -6.11 -1.52
CA ILE A 123 -3.07 -7.30 -2.01
C ILE A 123 -4.53 -7.22 -1.62
N VAL A 124 -5.39 -7.59 -2.56
CA VAL A 124 -6.81 -7.85 -2.30
C VAL A 124 -7.09 -9.32 -2.52
N LYS A 125 -7.57 -9.99 -1.48
CA LYS A 125 -8.02 -11.38 -1.56
C LYS A 125 -9.37 -11.42 -2.28
N GLN A 126 -9.45 -12.19 -3.36
CA GLN A 126 -10.73 -12.41 -4.02
C GLN A 126 -11.52 -13.51 -3.30
N GLU A 127 -12.85 -13.44 -3.31
CA GLU A 127 -13.72 -14.40 -2.62
C GLU A 127 -13.72 -15.79 -3.26
N GLY A 128 -13.34 -15.89 -4.54
CA GLY A 128 -13.26 -17.14 -5.27
C GLY A 128 -12.06 -18.00 -4.85
N PRO A 129 -12.23 -19.31 -4.63
CA PRO A 129 -11.13 -20.18 -4.22
C PRO A 129 -10.05 -20.39 -5.29
N GLN A 130 -10.36 -20.05 -6.55
CA GLN A 130 -9.47 -20.23 -7.71
C GLN A 130 -9.05 -18.90 -8.34
N SER A 131 -9.53 -17.78 -7.80
CA SER A 131 -9.32 -16.47 -8.40
C SER A 131 -8.04 -15.86 -7.80
N PRO A 132 -7.06 -15.45 -8.62
CA PRO A 132 -5.77 -14.97 -8.14
C PRO A 132 -5.94 -13.69 -7.30
N PRO A 133 -5.05 -13.44 -6.34
CA PRO A 133 -5.06 -12.18 -5.59
C PRO A 133 -4.84 -10.99 -6.52
N VAL A 134 -5.56 -9.88 -6.28
CA VAL A 134 -5.32 -8.62 -7.00
C VAL A 134 -4.15 -7.90 -6.34
N CYS A 135 -3.12 -7.61 -7.10
CA CYS A 135 -1.97 -6.80 -6.67
C CYS A 135 -2.15 -5.35 -7.12
N VAL A 136 -1.88 -4.42 -6.21
CA VAL A 136 -1.93 -2.98 -6.48
C VAL A 136 -0.55 -2.36 -6.24
N ASP A 137 -0.16 -1.45 -7.13
CA ASP A 137 1.04 -0.63 -7.03
C ASP A 137 0.66 0.83 -7.24
N LEU A 138 0.52 1.57 -6.14
CA LEU A 138 0.18 2.99 -6.18
C LEU A 138 1.30 3.85 -6.78
N ARG A 139 2.56 3.44 -6.63
CA ARG A 139 3.72 4.20 -7.12
C ARG A 139 3.75 4.25 -8.65
N HIS A 140 3.31 3.17 -9.30
CA HIS A 140 3.22 3.09 -10.76
C HIS A 140 1.77 3.19 -11.26
N TRP A 141 0.81 3.41 -10.36
CA TRP A 141 -0.62 3.44 -10.63
C TRP A 141 -1.13 2.22 -11.41
N PHE A 142 -0.73 1.03 -10.96
CA PHE A 142 -1.04 -0.23 -11.59
C PHE A 142 -1.91 -1.10 -10.68
N CYS A 143 -2.82 -1.86 -11.29
CA CYS A 143 -3.62 -2.86 -10.60
C CYS A 143 -3.81 -4.08 -11.50
N SER A 144 -3.65 -5.30 -10.96
CA SER A 144 -3.77 -6.53 -11.74
C SER A 144 -5.21 -7.01 -11.97
N CYS A 145 -6.22 -6.24 -11.57
CA CYS A 145 -7.61 -6.61 -11.76
C CYS A 145 -8.06 -6.44 -13.21
N ASP A 146 -9.03 -7.26 -13.63
CA ASP A 146 -9.57 -7.25 -14.99
C ASP A 146 -10.06 -5.87 -15.44
N GLU A 147 -10.76 -5.14 -14.56
CA GLU A 147 -11.27 -3.79 -14.89
C GLU A 147 -10.17 -2.79 -15.24
N TYR A 148 -9.04 -2.82 -14.53
CA TYR A 148 -7.90 -1.97 -14.85
C TYR A 148 -7.32 -2.36 -16.21
N ASN A 149 -7.14 -3.66 -16.45
CA ASN A 149 -6.57 -4.18 -17.70
C ASN A 149 -7.47 -3.85 -18.90
N THR A 150 -8.78 -4.07 -18.80
CA THR A 150 -9.75 -3.72 -19.86
C THR A 150 -9.74 -2.22 -20.16
N LEU A 151 -9.80 -1.36 -19.14
CA LEU A 151 -9.73 0.09 -19.34
C LEU A 151 -8.39 0.51 -19.95
N PHE A 152 -7.29 -0.12 -19.54
CA PHE A 152 -5.97 0.16 -20.09
C PHE A 152 -5.87 -0.22 -21.56
N GLU A 153 -6.35 -1.41 -21.94
CA GLU A 153 -6.41 -1.85 -23.33
C GLU A 153 -7.28 -0.91 -24.19
N GLU A 154 -8.50 -0.60 -23.73
CA GLU A 154 -9.44 0.23 -24.48
C GLU A 154 -9.00 1.69 -24.63
N ARG A 155 -8.37 2.28 -23.60
CA ARG A 155 -8.07 3.72 -23.58
C ARG A 155 -6.64 4.07 -23.96
N MET A 156 -5.69 3.17 -23.73
CA MET A 156 -4.28 3.46 -23.96
C MET A 156 -3.75 2.82 -25.23
N LEU A 157 -4.22 1.62 -25.60
CA LEU A 157 -3.67 0.83 -26.71
C LEU A 157 -4.43 1.01 -28.04
N THR A 158 -5.54 1.75 -28.06
CA THR A 158 -6.39 1.90 -29.26
C THR A 158 -5.82 2.80 -30.36
N ASP A 159 -4.99 3.79 -30.02
CA ASP A 159 -4.40 4.72 -30.99
C ASP A 159 -2.86 4.70 -30.96
N GLU A 160 -2.21 4.72 -32.13
CA GLU A 160 -0.74 4.69 -32.26
C GLU A 160 -0.05 5.99 -31.80
N GLU A 161 -0.75 7.12 -31.80
CA GLU A 161 -0.27 8.40 -31.29
C GLU A 161 -1.32 9.06 -30.38
N PRO A 162 -0.94 9.77 -29.31
CA PRO A 162 0.41 10.03 -28.84
C PRO A 162 1.01 8.88 -28.01
N SER A 163 2.28 8.98 -27.61
CA SER A 163 2.96 7.93 -26.81
C SER A 163 2.16 7.53 -25.56
N LEU A 164 2.28 6.28 -25.11
CA LEU A 164 1.64 5.77 -23.89
C LEU A 164 1.90 6.70 -22.69
N TYR A 165 3.12 7.21 -22.56
CA TYR A 165 3.49 8.14 -21.49
C TYR A 165 2.67 9.42 -21.50
N SER A 166 2.54 10.06 -22.66
CA SER A 166 1.74 11.29 -22.81
C SER A 166 0.24 11.06 -22.64
N LYS A 167 -0.26 9.85 -22.93
CA LYS A 167 -1.66 9.51 -22.66
C LYS A 167 -1.91 9.27 -21.16
N ALA A 168 -0.98 8.59 -20.49
CA ALA A 168 -1.16 8.14 -19.12
C ALA A 168 -0.73 9.15 -18.05
N THR A 169 0.10 10.14 -18.38
CA THR A 169 0.70 11.03 -17.38
C THR A 169 0.47 12.51 -17.66
N THR A 170 0.26 13.27 -16.58
CA THR A 170 0.22 14.72 -16.58
C THR A 170 1.42 15.23 -15.77
N GLU A 171 2.19 16.15 -16.35
CA GLU A 171 3.32 16.79 -15.67
C GLU A 171 2.94 18.19 -15.19
N LEU A 172 3.11 18.44 -13.89
CA LEU A 172 2.92 19.77 -13.29
C LEU A 172 4.29 20.37 -12.98
N ARG A 173 4.51 21.60 -13.45
CA ARG A 173 5.76 22.33 -13.21
C ARG A 173 5.90 22.63 -11.71
N ALA A 174 7.08 22.33 -11.15
CA ALA A 174 7.43 22.73 -9.79
C ALA A 174 7.32 24.25 -9.64
N GLY A 175 6.39 24.71 -8.82
CA GLY A 175 6.09 26.13 -8.63
C GLY A 175 4.72 26.37 -8.02
N ALA A 176 3.76 25.48 -8.26
CA ALA A 176 2.52 25.42 -7.50
C ALA A 176 2.75 24.67 -6.18
N SER A 177 2.26 25.22 -5.07
CA SER A 177 2.25 24.59 -3.75
C SER A 177 1.24 23.44 -3.69
N ILE A 178 1.40 22.46 -4.58
CA ILE A 178 0.54 21.29 -4.63
C ILE A 178 0.97 20.38 -3.49
N THR A 179 0.03 20.00 -2.62
CA THR A 179 0.24 19.03 -1.54
C THR A 179 -0.26 17.64 -1.91
N ASP A 180 -1.00 17.55 -3.01
CA ASP A 180 -1.62 16.32 -3.49
C ASP A 180 -0.63 15.19 -3.78
N SER A 181 -0.90 14.04 -3.20
CA SER A 181 -0.18 12.79 -3.38
C SER A 181 -1.01 11.72 -4.10
N PHE A 182 -2.31 11.99 -4.31
CA PHE A 182 -3.22 11.11 -5.04
C PHE A 182 -2.74 10.93 -6.47
N ALA A 183 -2.63 9.68 -6.92
CA ALA A 183 -2.11 9.32 -8.25
C ALA A 183 -0.71 9.89 -8.56
N SER A 184 0.05 10.31 -7.55
CA SER A 184 1.41 10.80 -7.74
C SER A 184 2.34 9.67 -8.14
N MET A 185 3.21 9.95 -9.12
CA MET A 185 4.22 9.04 -9.61
C MET A 185 5.62 9.54 -9.21
N PRO A 186 6.65 8.67 -9.17
CA PRO A 186 8.03 9.08 -8.93
C PRO A 186 8.41 10.27 -9.82
N PRO A 187 9.06 11.32 -9.30
CA PRO A 187 9.42 12.47 -10.13
C PRO A 187 10.43 12.08 -11.22
N LYS A 188 10.41 12.80 -12.35
CA LYS A 188 11.44 12.72 -13.40
C LYS A 188 12.03 14.11 -13.57
N GLY A 189 13.23 14.32 -13.01
CA GLY A 189 13.83 15.65 -12.91
C GLY A 189 13.10 16.52 -11.88
N ALA A 190 12.84 17.79 -12.22
CA ALA A 190 12.19 18.74 -11.33
C ALA A 190 10.64 18.76 -11.43
N SER A 191 10.06 18.04 -12.40
CA SER A 191 8.60 18.01 -12.59
C SER A 191 7.94 16.98 -11.69
N ARG A 192 6.80 17.34 -11.10
CA ARG A 192 5.91 16.36 -10.47
C ARG A 192 5.06 15.70 -11.54
N ARG A 193 4.82 14.41 -11.37
CA ARG A 193 4.10 13.58 -12.33
C ARG A 193 2.92 12.95 -11.64
N TYR A 194 1.77 13.02 -12.30
CA TYR A 194 0.54 12.41 -11.86
C TYR A 194 0.06 11.48 -12.94
N PHE A 195 -0.42 10.30 -12.54
CA PHE A 195 -1.13 9.43 -13.47
C PHE A 195 -2.52 10.03 -13.73
N ARG A 196 -2.99 9.93 -14.98
CA ARG A 196 -4.33 10.36 -15.40
C ARG A 196 -5.40 9.41 -14.89
N HIS A 197 -5.68 9.52 -13.60
CA HIS A 197 -6.69 8.73 -12.89
C HIS A 197 -8.12 9.00 -13.41
N ASP A 198 -8.33 10.12 -14.12
CA ASP A 198 -9.56 10.43 -14.85
C ASP A 198 -9.81 9.47 -16.03
N ILE A 199 -8.75 8.88 -16.58
CA ILE A 199 -8.86 7.90 -17.68
C ILE A 199 -8.91 6.47 -17.13
N ILE A 200 -7.99 6.11 -16.24
CA ILE A 200 -7.88 4.74 -15.72
C ILE A 200 -7.82 4.77 -14.20
N MET A 201 -8.87 4.21 -13.61
CA MET A 201 -8.96 3.95 -12.19
C MET A 201 -9.86 2.73 -11.99
N CYS A 202 -9.51 1.89 -11.02
CA CYS A 202 -10.35 0.81 -10.55
C CYS A 202 -10.62 1.00 -9.05
N PRO A 203 -11.62 0.30 -8.47
CA PRO A 203 -11.92 0.43 -7.04
C PRO A 203 -10.73 0.08 -6.13
N HIS A 204 -9.87 -0.86 -6.53
CA HIS A 204 -8.70 -1.25 -5.73
C HIS A 204 -7.66 -0.12 -5.63
N LEU A 205 -7.39 0.58 -6.75
CA LEU A 205 -6.50 1.75 -6.77
C LEU A 205 -7.07 2.85 -5.89
N LEU A 206 -8.37 3.16 -6.04
CA LEU A 206 -9.02 4.20 -5.23
C LEU A 206 -9.00 3.83 -3.75
N ALA A 207 -9.32 2.59 -3.40
CA ALA A 207 -9.32 2.11 -2.02
C ALA A 207 -7.94 2.23 -1.37
N PHE A 208 -6.88 1.74 -2.01
CA PHE A 208 -5.54 1.88 -1.47
C PHE A 208 -5.02 3.33 -1.51
N ALA A 209 -5.41 4.13 -2.50
CA ALA A 209 -5.05 5.55 -2.55
C ALA A 209 -5.71 6.33 -1.40
N ILE A 210 -6.96 6.03 -1.07
CA ILE A 210 -7.62 6.54 0.14
C ILE A 210 -6.76 6.20 1.37
N LEU A 211 -6.35 4.94 1.51
CA LEU A 211 -5.61 4.47 2.69
C LEU A 211 -4.15 4.95 2.80
N LEU A 212 -3.46 5.23 1.69
CA LEU A 212 -1.99 5.46 1.67
C LEU A 212 -1.56 6.78 1.03
N GLN A 213 -2.46 7.50 0.37
CA GLN A 213 -2.19 8.80 -0.27
C GLN A 213 -3.06 9.92 0.32
N THR A 214 -3.47 9.77 1.59
CA THR A 214 -4.23 10.80 2.32
C THR A 214 -3.51 11.19 3.60
N THR A 215 -3.85 10.55 4.71
CA THR A 215 -3.37 10.85 6.06
C THR A 215 -3.16 9.56 6.86
N PRO A 216 -2.12 9.50 7.71
CA PRO A 216 -1.84 8.32 8.54
C PRO A 216 -2.98 8.01 9.51
N GLU A 217 -3.78 9.01 9.92
CA GLU A 217 -4.97 8.85 10.74
C GLU A 217 -6.01 7.97 10.05
N LEU A 218 -6.18 8.13 8.73
CA LEU A 218 -7.13 7.35 7.95
C LEU A 218 -6.68 5.90 7.80
N LEU A 219 -5.39 5.65 7.58
CA LEU A 219 -4.86 4.30 7.64
C LEU A 219 -5.09 3.67 9.01
N THR A 220 -4.78 4.42 10.08
CA THR A 220 -4.94 3.96 11.48
C THR A 220 -6.40 3.63 11.81
N TYR A 221 -7.36 4.42 11.32
CA TYR A 221 -8.77 4.16 11.49
C TYR A 221 -9.15 2.78 10.93
N PHE A 222 -8.79 2.51 9.67
CA PHE A 222 -9.18 1.25 9.01
C PHE A 222 -8.39 0.02 9.48
N THR A 223 -7.16 0.20 9.96
CA THR A 223 -6.35 -0.91 10.48
C THR A 223 -6.61 -1.22 11.94
N HIS A 224 -6.87 -0.22 12.79
CA HIS A 224 -6.98 -0.41 14.24
C HIS A 224 -8.41 -0.28 14.76
N LYS A 225 -9.16 0.72 14.31
CA LYS A 225 -10.50 1.03 14.87
C LYS A 225 -11.60 0.21 14.19
N ALA A 226 -11.71 0.31 12.86
CA ALA A 226 -12.62 -0.51 12.08
C ALA A 226 -12.08 -1.94 11.91
N ALA A 227 -10.75 -2.09 11.91
CA ALA A 227 -10.05 -3.38 11.75
C ALA A 227 -10.46 -4.16 10.49
N THR A 228 -10.74 -3.43 9.40
CA THR A 228 -11.16 -3.99 8.11
C THR A 228 -10.03 -4.13 7.10
N VAL A 229 -8.90 -3.47 7.35
CA VAL A 229 -7.68 -3.55 6.54
C VAL A 229 -6.56 -4.15 7.37
N TYR A 230 -5.89 -5.18 6.85
CA TYR A 230 -4.82 -5.86 7.57
C TYR A 230 -3.44 -5.32 7.18
N LEU A 231 -2.72 -4.77 8.15
CA LEU A 231 -1.30 -4.40 8.01
C LEU A 231 -0.44 -5.52 8.61
N ILE A 232 0.36 -6.18 7.78
CA ILE A 232 1.12 -7.39 8.16
C ILE A 232 2.60 -7.20 7.84
N THR A 233 3.45 -7.33 8.85
CA THR A 233 4.92 -7.36 8.68
C THR A 233 5.38 -8.76 8.29
N ILE A 234 6.24 -8.85 7.28
CA ILE A 234 6.89 -10.08 6.84
C ILE A 234 8.39 -9.92 7.03
N GLN A 235 8.97 -10.83 7.81
CA GLN A 235 10.42 -10.86 8.09
C GLN A 235 11.14 -11.93 7.26
N ASN A 236 10.42 -12.99 6.86
CA ASN A 236 10.98 -14.09 6.10
C ASN A 236 10.81 -13.89 4.59
N LEU A 237 11.91 -13.97 3.84
CA LEU A 237 11.92 -13.86 2.39
C LEU A 237 11.07 -14.95 1.71
N ASP A 238 11.02 -16.17 2.23
CA ASP A 238 10.22 -17.26 1.67
C ASP A 238 8.72 -16.95 1.77
N GLU A 239 8.28 -16.34 2.87
CA GLU A 239 6.90 -15.88 3.04
C GLU A 239 6.59 -14.72 2.09
N TRP A 240 7.54 -13.79 1.95
CA TRP A 240 7.43 -12.70 1.00
C TRP A 240 7.28 -13.20 -0.44
N LEU A 241 8.08 -14.19 -0.85
CA LEU A 241 8.01 -14.81 -2.17
C LEU A 241 6.71 -15.59 -2.37
N LYS A 242 6.21 -16.29 -1.34
CA LYS A 242 4.93 -17.02 -1.41
C LYS A 242 3.74 -16.12 -1.77
N LEU A 243 3.75 -14.85 -1.34
CA LEU A 243 2.70 -13.89 -1.73
C LEU A 243 2.61 -13.65 -3.24
N HIS A 244 3.67 -13.96 -3.99
CA HIS A 244 3.76 -13.70 -5.43
C HIS A 244 3.42 -14.92 -6.29
N LEU A 245 3.43 -16.13 -5.71
CA LEU A 245 3.35 -17.39 -6.47
C LEU A 245 2.05 -17.58 -7.27
N ASN A 246 0.94 -16.97 -6.84
CA ASN A 246 -0.37 -17.11 -7.49
C ASN A 246 -0.81 -15.84 -8.24
N VAL A 247 0.05 -14.83 -8.35
CA VAL A 247 -0.29 -13.57 -9.04
C VAL A 247 -0.21 -13.72 -10.57
N VAL A 248 0.72 -14.56 -11.04
CA VAL A 248 0.90 -14.87 -12.45
C VAL A 248 0.60 -16.36 -12.63
N ILE A 249 -0.55 -16.67 -13.21
CA ILE A 249 -0.95 -18.03 -13.60
C ILE A 249 -0.84 -18.15 -15.11
#